data_AF-A0A4Q6BPK2-F1
#
_entry.id   AF-A0A4Q6BPK2-F1
#
_cell.length_a   1.000
_cell.length_b   1.000
_cell.length_c   1.000
_cell.angle_alpha   90.00
_cell.angle_beta   90.00
_cell.angle_gamma   90.00
#
_symmetry.space_group_name_H-M   'P 1'
#
loop_
_entity.id
_entity.type
_entity.pdbx_description
1 polymer ?
#
loop_
_entity_poly.entity_id
_entity_poly.type
_entity_poly.pdbx_seq_one_letter_code
_entity_poly.pdbx_strand_id
1 'polypeptide(L)'
;MDREIEILIPRREPKKAPLRVSTIEVPLAAKECPKCSAKNPVAELECRNCGLVFERYRPIEILAGENLEIAGSTDLIMRWEEVRNDYLNQSGHDAFVSACMQAQALPYAAKKYAEVLEVAPHEEIAHLMRRRIRGFAGIHLEGASPVLNEVTWKLPLPSFNNFILFLGTILVVVGIGLPQMRDVAKLGFSMIVLSLGLRYFLRRPA
;
A
#
# COMPACT_ATOMS: atom_id res chain seq x y z
N MET A 1 -18.22 44.70 83.01
CA MET A 1 -18.63 45.53 81.86
C MET A 1 -17.50 45.39 80.88
N ASP A 2 -17.74 44.69 79.77
CA ASP A 2 -17.13 44.89 78.45
C ASP A 2 -17.63 43.76 77.55
N ARG A 3 -18.50 44.14 76.61
CA ARG A 3 -19.06 43.29 75.56
C ARG A 3 -18.23 43.55 74.31
N GLU A 4 -17.37 42.62 73.92
CA GLU A 4 -16.76 42.64 72.59
C GLU A 4 -17.65 41.87 71.62
N ILE A 5 -18.08 42.58 70.58
CA ILE A 5 -18.90 42.11 69.48
C ILE A 5 -17.92 41.64 68.39
N GLU A 6 -17.75 40.33 68.25
CA GLU A 6 -16.92 39.77 67.19
C GLU A 6 -17.77 39.50 65.93
N ILE A 7 -17.43 40.23 64.88
CA ILE A 7 -18.15 40.33 63.61
C ILE A 7 -17.94 39.04 62.79
N LEU A 8 -19.02 38.32 62.52
CA LEU A 8 -19.06 37.15 61.63
C LEU A 8 -18.80 37.58 60.16
N ILE A 9 -17.61 37.27 59.65
CA ILE A 9 -17.26 37.41 58.23
C ILE A 9 -17.67 36.11 57.48
N PRO A 10 -18.51 36.16 56.45
CA PRO A 10 -18.88 34.97 55.68
C PRO A 10 -17.72 34.47 54.80
N ARG A 11 -17.34 33.19 54.97
CA ARG A 11 -16.39 32.47 54.11
C ARG A 11 -16.93 32.38 52.67
N ARG A 12 -16.22 32.97 51.70
CA ARG A 12 -16.45 32.73 50.27
C ARG A 12 -15.93 31.34 49.89
N GLU A 13 -16.80 30.50 49.36
CA GLU A 13 -16.43 29.20 48.78
C GLU A 13 -15.59 29.40 47.50
N PRO A 14 -14.50 28.63 47.29
CA PRO A 14 -13.69 28.75 46.09
C PRO A 14 -14.41 28.13 44.88
N LYS A 15 -14.61 28.95 43.85
CA LYS A 15 -15.06 28.56 42.50
C LYS A 15 -14.14 27.45 41.95
N LYS A 16 -14.69 26.26 41.70
CA LYS A 16 -14.03 25.17 40.98
C LYS A 16 -13.65 25.66 39.58
N ALA A 17 -12.35 25.80 39.31
CA ALA A 17 -11.83 25.99 37.96
C ALA A 17 -12.03 24.69 37.16
N PRO A 18 -12.45 24.74 35.88
CA PRO A 18 -12.48 23.55 35.04
C PRO A 18 -11.04 23.06 34.82
N LEU A 19 -10.80 21.79 35.16
CA LEU A 19 -9.56 21.10 34.84
C LEU A 19 -9.33 21.14 33.34
N ARG A 20 -8.35 21.95 32.89
CA ARG A 20 -7.71 21.75 31.60
C ARG A 20 -7.06 20.37 31.65
N VAL A 21 -7.59 19.45 30.86
CA VAL A 21 -6.91 18.21 30.50
C VAL A 21 -5.62 18.65 29.79
N SER A 22 -4.55 18.74 30.54
CA SER A 22 -3.19 18.81 30.02
C SER A 22 -2.99 17.50 29.27
N THR A 23 -2.94 17.59 27.95
CA THR A 23 -2.42 16.52 27.09
C THR A 23 -1.04 16.20 27.62
N ILE A 24 -0.93 15.09 28.34
CA ILE A 24 0.34 14.50 28.72
C ILE A 24 0.97 14.09 27.39
N GLU A 25 1.94 14.87 26.92
CA GLU A 25 2.87 14.44 25.88
C GLU A 25 3.71 13.30 26.47
N VAL A 26 3.14 12.09 26.44
CA VAL A 26 3.90 10.86 26.61
C VAL A 26 4.95 10.88 25.48
N PRO A 27 6.25 10.72 25.77
CA PRO A 27 7.27 10.65 24.73
C PRO A 27 7.01 9.37 23.96
N LEU A 28 6.19 9.51 22.93
CA LEU A 28 5.73 8.42 22.11
C LEU A 28 6.94 8.00 21.30
N ALA A 29 7.54 6.88 21.68
CA ALA A 29 8.59 6.27 20.88
C ALA A 29 8.14 6.30 19.41
N ALA A 30 8.96 6.94 18.57
CA ALA A 30 8.70 7.12 17.16
C ALA A 30 9.52 6.07 16.41
N LYS A 31 8.86 5.29 15.56
CA LYS A 31 9.50 4.34 14.65
C LYS A 31 9.61 4.96 13.27
N GLU A 32 10.70 4.69 12.60
CA GLU A 32 10.93 5.16 11.23
C GLU A 32 10.32 4.17 10.22
N CYS A 33 9.66 4.68 9.19
CA CYS A 33 9.13 3.85 8.12
C CYS A 33 10.25 3.37 7.19
N PRO A 34 10.44 2.06 6.97
CA PRO A 34 11.49 1.54 6.09
C PRO A 34 11.24 1.81 4.60
N LYS A 35 10.03 2.26 4.23
CA LYS A 35 9.67 2.58 2.83
C LYS A 35 9.89 4.05 2.46
N CYS A 36 9.63 4.97 3.40
CA CYS A 36 9.64 6.42 3.12
C CYS A 36 10.30 7.28 4.18
N SER A 37 10.94 6.67 5.20
CA SER A 37 11.63 7.34 6.30
C SER A 37 10.77 8.30 7.14
N ALA A 38 9.45 8.25 6.99
CA ALA A 38 8.55 9.04 7.83
C ALA A 38 8.57 8.52 9.27
N LYS A 39 8.63 9.45 10.23
CA LYS A 39 8.51 9.16 11.66
C LYS A 39 7.05 8.89 11.99
N ASN A 40 6.75 7.66 12.39
CA ASN A 40 5.41 7.25 12.80
C ASN A 40 5.40 6.90 14.29
N PRO A 41 4.27 7.12 14.97
CA PRO A 41 4.11 6.69 16.34
C PRO A 41 4.20 5.15 16.43
N VAL A 42 4.86 4.59 17.45
CA VAL A 42 5.05 3.12 17.57
C VAL A 42 3.72 2.35 17.58
N ALA A 43 2.65 2.96 18.11
CA ALA A 43 1.31 2.38 18.15
C ALA A 43 0.62 2.23 16.78
N GLU A 44 1.09 2.93 15.74
CA GLU A 44 0.45 2.89 14.43
C GLU A 44 0.78 1.57 13.72
N LEU A 45 -0.25 0.87 13.22
CA LEU A 45 -0.08 -0.38 12.47
C LEU A 45 0.36 -0.14 11.03
N GLU A 46 0.20 1.09 10.53
CA GLU A 46 0.56 1.48 9.18
C GLU A 46 1.27 2.86 9.13
N CYS A 47 2.11 3.07 8.12
CA CYS A 47 2.73 4.37 7.94
C CYS A 47 1.71 5.38 7.39
N ARG A 48 1.47 6.49 8.11
CA ARG A 48 0.51 7.54 7.68
C ARG A 48 0.87 8.20 6.34
N ASN A 49 2.16 8.24 6.00
CA ASN A 49 2.65 8.84 4.75
C ASN A 49 2.54 7.91 3.52
N CYS A 50 2.79 6.60 3.67
CA CYS A 50 2.92 5.68 2.52
C CYS A 50 2.06 4.41 2.60
N GLY A 51 1.25 4.25 3.65
CA GLY A 51 0.37 3.10 3.86
C GLY A 51 1.07 1.77 4.09
N LEU A 52 2.35 1.77 4.49
CA LEU A 52 3.08 0.53 4.77
C LEU A 52 2.57 -0.09 6.08
N VAL A 53 1.95 -1.26 6.02
CA VAL A 53 1.56 -2.04 7.21
C VAL A 53 2.81 -2.67 7.82
N PHE A 54 3.19 -2.24 9.03
CA PHE A 54 4.43 -2.67 9.68
C PHE A 54 4.46 -4.18 9.99
N GLU A 55 3.32 -4.77 10.35
CA GLU A 55 3.18 -6.19 10.68
C GLU A 55 3.40 -7.12 9.48
N ARG A 56 3.14 -6.63 8.26
CA ARG A 56 3.30 -7.41 7.02
C ARG A 56 4.59 -7.07 6.27
N TYR A 57 5.37 -6.12 6.78
CA TYR A 57 6.64 -5.77 6.18
C TYR A 57 7.65 -6.90 6.44
N ARG A 58 7.95 -7.68 5.40
CA ARG A 58 9.10 -8.57 5.39
C ARG A 58 10.28 -7.80 4.78
N PRO A 59 11.38 -7.62 5.52
CA PRO A 59 12.63 -7.14 4.95
C PRO A 59 12.98 -7.99 3.73
N ILE A 60 13.45 -7.34 2.66
CA ILE A 60 13.83 -8.02 1.41
C ILE A 60 14.90 -9.09 1.68
N GLU A 61 15.72 -8.91 2.72
CA GLU A 61 16.70 -9.88 3.22
C GLU A 61 16.07 -11.23 3.62
N ILE A 62 14.83 -11.25 4.13
CA ILE A 62 14.13 -12.47 4.52
C ILE A 62 13.57 -13.22 3.30
N LEU A 63 13.12 -12.49 2.28
CA LEU A 63 12.70 -13.08 0.99
C LEU A 63 13.89 -13.62 0.19
N ALA A 64 15.09 -13.11 0.44
CA ALA A 64 16.33 -13.61 -0.15
C ALA A 64 16.72 -14.98 0.44
N GLY A 65 16.34 -15.30 1.68
CA GLY A 65 16.69 -16.55 2.37
C GLY A 65 15.95 -17.79 1.86
N GLU A 66 14.69 -17.66 1.45
CA GLU A 66 13.81 -18.81 1.17
C GLU A 66 13.77 -19.22 -0.32
N ASN A 67 14.32 -18.41 -1.23
CA ASN A 67 14.40 -18.68 -2.67
C ASN A 67 15.85 -18.75 -3.21
N LEU A 68 16.82 -18.93 -2.31
CA LEU A 68 18.26 -18.93 -2.62
C LEU A 68 18.76 -20.18 -3.37
N GLU A 69 17.90 -21.15 -3.66
CA GLU A 69 18.26 -22.33 -4.47
C GLU A 69 18.35 -22.04 -5.97
N ILE A 70 17.86 -20.88 -6.43
CA ILE A 70 18.20 -20.38 -7.77
C ILE A 70 19.47 -19.54 -7.64
N ALA A 71 20.57 -20.20 -7.24
CA ALA A 71 21.90 -19.74 -7.58
C ALA A 71 21.89 -19.51 -9.10
N GLY A 72 21.98 -18.23 -9.49
CA GLY A 72 21.74 -17.78 -10.85
C GLY A 72 22.45 -18.69 -11.84
N SER A 73 21.73 -19.09 -12.89
CA SER A 73 22.31 -19.85 -13.99
C SER A 73 23.66 -19.26 -14.38
N THR A 74 24.61 -20.11 -14.80
CA THR A 74 25.97 -19.68 -15.19
C THR A 74 25.96 -18.42 -16.07
N ASP A 75 24.95 -18.30 -16.93
CA ASP A 75 24.69 -17.13 -17.78
C ASP A 75 24.46 -15.81 -17.01
N LEU A 76 23.71 -15.82 -15.90
CA LEU A 76 23.49 -14.63 -15.06
C LEU A 76 24.76 -14.21 -14.32
N ILE A 77 25.59 -15.18 -13.92
CA ILE A 77 26.89 -14.92 -13.30
C ILE A 77 27.82 -14.26 -14.32
N MET A 78 27.88 -14.79 -15.54
CA MET A 78 28.68 -14.19 -16.63
C MET A 78 28.23 -12.78 -16.96
N ARG A 79 26.92 -12.53 -17.07
CA ARG A 79 26.40 -11.18 -17.32
C ARG A 79 26.70 -10.21 -16.18
N TRP A 80 26.70 -10.68 -14.93
CA TRP A 80 27.16 -9.85 -13.82
C TRP A 80 28.65 -9.52 -13.94
N GLU A 81 29.47 -10.46 -14.39
CA GLU A 81 30.90 -10.21 -14.61
C GLU A 81 31.14 -9.18 -15.71
N GLU A 82 30.40 -9.25 -16.81
CA GLU A 82 30.43 -8.24 -17.87
C GLU A 82 30.10 -6.84 -17.34
N VAL A 83 29.07 -6.75 -16.50
CA VAL A 83 28.70 -5.49 -15.82
C VAL A 83 29.81 -5.02 -14.88
N ARG A 84 30.49 -5.92 -14.16
CA ARG A 84 31.62 -5.53 -13.30
C ARG A 84 32.82 -5.03 -14.09
N ASN A 85 33.09 -5.62 -15.26
CA ASN A 85 34.18 -5.22 -16.13
C ASN A 85 33.95 -3.84 -16.77
N ASP A 86 32.69 -3.49 -17.04
CA ASP A 86 32.29 -2.19 -17.60
C ASP A 86 31.14 -1.57 -16.80
N TYR A 87 31.43 -1.20 -15.55
CA TYR A 87 30.42 -0.75 -14.59
C TYR A 87 29.81 0.63 -14.92
N LEU A 88 30.47 1.45 -15.74
CA LEU A 88 29.89 2.74 -16.15
C LEU A 88 28.89 2.58 -17.29
N ASN A 89 28.80 1.40 -17.89
CA ASN A 89 27.92 1.13 -19.01
C ASN A 89 26.51 0.78 -18.56
N GLN A 90 25.67 1.80 -18.58
CA GLN A 90 24.24 1.70 -18.26
C GLN A 90 23.50 0.62 -19.05
N SER A 91 23.88 0.37 -20.30
CA SER A 91 23.25 -0.65 -21.15
C SER A 91 23.52 -2.06 -20.62
N GLY A 92 24.73 -2.32 -20.10
CA GLY A 92 25.10 -3.59 -19.48
C GLY A 92 24.26 -3.88 -18.23
N HIS A 93 24.07 -2.88 -17.38
CA HIS A 93 23.20 -2.98 -16.20
C HIS A 93 21.76 -3.34 -16.57
N ASP A 94 21.22 -2.67 -17.58
CA ASP A 94 19.86 -2.91 -18.06
C ASP A 94 19.70 -4.31 -18.66
N ALA A 95 20.69 -4.77 -19.42
CA ALA A 95 20.72 -6.13 -19.96
C ALA A 95 20.76 -7.19 -18.87
N PHE A 96 21.59 -7.00 -17.83
CA PHE A 96 21.66 -7.90 -16.68
C PHE A 96 20.33 -7.95 -15.90
N VAL A 97 19.72 -6.80 -15.60
CA VAL A 97 18.44 -6.74 -14.89
C VAL A 97 17.32 -7.38 -15.71
N SER A 98 17.28 -7.15 -17.03
CA SER A 98 16.33 -7.79 -17.93
C SER A 98 16.52 -9.31 -17.97
N ALA A 99 17.76 -9.80 -18.02
CA ALA A 99 18.06 -11.22 -17.93
C ALA A 99 17.59 -11.84 -16.61
N CYS A 100 17.82 -11.16 -15.48
CA CYS A 100 17.34 -11.60 -14.18
C CYS A 100 15.81 -11.60 -14.09
N MET A 101 15.15 -10.64 -14.76
CA MET A 101 13.69 -10.61 -14.86
C MET A 101 13.14 -11.81 -15.64
N GLN A 102 13.72 -12.11 -16.81
CA GLN A 102 13.33 -13.24 -17.64
C GLN A 102 13.53 -14.58 -16.91
N ALA A 103 14.61 -14.70 -16.14
CA ALA A 103 14.93 -15.88 -15.35
C ALA A 103 14.21 -15.93 -13.98
N GLN A 104 13.30 -14.99 -13.69
CA GLN A 104 12.63 -14.85 -12.38
C GLN A 104 13.60 -14.76 -11.18
N ALA A 105 14.84 -14.35 -11.43
CA ALA A 105 15.93 -14.22 -10.46
C ALA A 105 16.19 -12.75 -10.09
N LEU A 106 15.17 -11.89 -10.05
CA LEU A 106 15.30 -10.51 -9.58
C LEU A 106 15.89 -10.36 -8.17
N PRO A 107 15.62 -11.26 -7.19
CA PRO A 107 16.27 -11.21 -5.88
C PRO A 107 17.80 -11.32 -5.97
N TYR A 108 18.32 -12.08 -6.94
CA TYR A 108 19.76 -12.20 -7.19
C TYR A 108 20.38 -10.86 -7.61
N ALA A 109 19.75 -10.17 -8.57
CA ALA A 109 20.18 -8.84 -8.98
C ALA A 109 20.12 -7.84 -7.80
N ALA A 110 19.06 -7.88 -6.99
CA ALA A 110 18.91 -7.02 -5.83
C ALA A 110 20.04 -7.22 -4.81
N LYS A 111 20.42 -8.48 -4.56
CA LYS A 111 21.55 -8.83 -3.69
C LYS A 111 22.87 -8.28 -4.24
N LYS A 112 23.14 -8.45 -5.53
CA LYS A 112 24.39 -7.97 -6.15
C LYS A 112 24.56 -6.46 -6.05
N TYR A 113 23.51 -5.68 -6.29
CA TYR A 113 23.58 -4.23 -6.10
C TYR A 113 23.57 -3.81 -4.62
N ALA A 114 23.07 -4.64 -3.71
CA ALA A 114 23.22 -4.39 -2.27
C ALA A 114 24.69 -4.59 -1.84
N GLU A 115 25.34 -5.67 -2.28
CA GLU A 115 26.77 -5.93 -2.05
C GLU A 115 27.64 -4.76 -2.55
N VAL A 116 27.32 -4.17 -3.71
CA VAL A 116 28.05 -2.98 -4.22
C VAL A 116 27.86 -1.77 -3.29
N LEU A 117 26.65 -1.53 -2.79
CA LEU A 117 26.37 -0.41 -1.89
C LEU A 117 26.96 -0.57 -0.49
N GLU A 118 27.18 -1.81 -0.04
CA GLU A 118 27.89 -2.07 1.20
C GLU A 118 29.35 -1.62 1.13
N VAL A 119 29.98 -1.78 -0.04
CA VAL A 119 31.37 -1.33 -0.28
C VAL A 119 31.42 0.16 -0.66
N ALA A 120 30.49 0.64 -1.48
CA ALA A 120 30.44 1.99 -2.01
C ALA A 120 29.03 2.61 -1.82
N PRO A 121 28.74 3.20 -0.65
CA PRO A 121 27.39 3.68 -0.32
C PRO A 121 26.91 4.87 -1.17
N HIS A 122 27.84 5.61 -1.78
CA HIS A 122 27.56 6.77 -2.62
C HIS A 122 27.41 6.43 -4.11
N GLU A 123 27.42 5.15 -4.47
CA GLU A 123 27.36 4.72 -5.87
C GLU A 123 25.96 4.95 -6.47
N GLU A 124 25.85 5.93 -7.37
CA GLU A 124 24.57 6.35 -7.94
C GLU A 124 23.92 5.27 -8.82
N ILE A 125 24.73 4.52 -9.58
CA ILE A 125 24.26 3.48 -10.50
C ILE A 125 23.59 2.34 -9.71
N ALA A 126 24.19 1.92 -8.60
CA ALA A 126 23.62 0.86 -7.77
C ALA A 126 22.29 1.28 -7.13
N HIS A 127 22.18 2.54 -6.68
CA HIS A 127 20.93 3.11 -6.17
C HIS A 127 19.85 3.19 -7.26
N LEU A 128 20.23 3.60 -8.47
CA LEU A 128 19.34 3.63 -9.63
C LEU A 128 18.81 2.22 -9.95
N MET A 129 19.70 1.23 -10.04
CA MET A 129 19.32 -0.15 -10.34
C MET A 129 18.46 -0.79 -9.26
N ARG A 130 18.75 -0.58 -7.97
CA ARG A 130 17.88 -1.05 -6.88
C ARG A 130 16.50 -0.42 -6.90
N ARG A 131 16.36 0.85 -7.31
CA ARG A 131 15.04 1.49 -7.51
C ARG A 131 14.30 0.83 -8.67
N ARG A 132 14.99 0.57 -9.78
CA ARG A 132 14.42 -0.07 -10.97
C ARG A 132 13.95 -1.50 -10.69
N ILE A 133 14.77 -2.32 -10.02
CA ILE A 133 14.43 -3.69 -9.61
C ILE A 133 13.19 -3.71 -8.69
N ARG A 134 13.10 -2.77 -7.73
CA ARG A 134 11.90 -2.62 -6.89
C ARG A 134 10.65 -2.27 -7.70
N GLY A 135 10.79 -1.45 -8.74
CA GLY A 135 9.71 -1.17 -9.69
C GLY A 135 9.21 -2.43 -10.40
N PHE A 136 10.10 -3.30 -10.84
CA PHE A 136 9.75 -4.56 -11.49
C PHE A 136 9.15 -5.60 -10.54
N ALA A 137 9.64 -5.68 -9.29
CA ALA A 137 9.10 -6.59 -8.28
C ALA A 137 7.63 -6.27 -7.92
N GLY A 138 7.22 -5.00 -8.01
CA GLY A 138 5.83 -4.58 -7.83
C GLY A 138 4.87 -5.10 -8.90
N ILE A 139 5.38 -5.45 -10.09
CA ILE A 139 4.60 -5.98 -11.22
C ILE A 139 4.57 -7.52 -11.20
N HIS A 140 5.67 -8.16 -10.76
CA HIS A 140 5.76 -9.63 -10.72
C HIS A 140 5.06 -10.30 -9.54
N LEU A 141 4.74 -9.57 -8.47
CA LEU A 141 3.91 -10.08 -7.37
C LEU A 141 2.47 -10.41 -7.79
N GLU A 142 2.04 -10.03 -8.99
CA GLU A 142 0.75 -10.42 -9.57
C GLU A 142 0.82 -11.73 -10.40
N GLY A 143 2.02 -12.27 -10.67
CA GLY A 143 2.20 -13.37 -11.64
C GLY A 143 2.76 -14.70 -11.13
N ALA A 144 3.26 -14.80 -9.89
CA ALA A 144 3.96 -16.00 -9.41
C ALA A 144 3.48 -16.50 -8.03
N SER A 145 2.17 -16.56 -7.81
CA SER A 145 1.63 -17.42 -6.75
C SER A 145 0.29 -18.03 -7.20
N PRO A 146 0.15 -19.38 -7.26
CA PRO A 146 -1.15 -20.03 -7.29
C PRO A 146 -1.68 -20.07 -5.85
N VAL A 147 -1.93 -18.90 -5.28
CA VAL A 147 -2.74 -18.80 -4.08
C VAL A 147 -4.05 -18.19 -4.55
N LEU A 148 -5.08 -19.04 -4.58
CA LEU A 148 -6.47 -18.62 -4.46
C LEU A 148 -6.60 -17.81 -3.16
N ASN A 149 -6.16 -16.55 -3.20
CA ASN A 149 -6.44 -15.56 -2.20
C ASN A 149 -6.91 -14.35 -2.98
N GLU A 150 -8.22 -14.30 -3.18
CA GLU A 150 -9.01 -13.09 -3.05
C GLU A 150 -8.19 -11.80 -3.16
N VAL A 151 -7.74 -11.51 -4.38
CA VAL A 151 -7.35 -10.16 -4.79
C VAL A 151 -8.65 -9.37 -4.80
N THR A 152 -9.10 -8.99 -3.61
CA THR A 152 -10.09 -7.94 -3.46
C THR A 152 -9.40 -6.68 -3.93
N TRP A 153 -9.57 -6.38 -5.22
CA TRP A 153 -9.26 -5.09 -5.79
C TRP A 153 -10.03 -4.03 -4.98
N LYS A 154 -9.42 -3.53 -3.91
CA LYS A 154 -9.82 -2.28 -3.26
C LYS A 154 -9.34 -1.12 -4.13
N LEU A 155 -9.76 -1.14 -5.39
CA LEU A 155 -9.93 0.10 -6.11
C LEU A 155 -10.96 0.90 -5.29
N PRO A 156 -10.67 2.14 -4.88
CA PRO A 156 -11.70 3.07 -4.45
C PRO A 156 -12.51 3.48 -5.68
N LEU A 157 -13.13 2.50 -6.34
CA LEU A 157 -14.19 2.74 -7.29
C LEU A 157 -15.34 3.30 -6.46
N PRO A 158 -15.77 4.55 -6.65
CA PRO A 158 -17.03 5.01 -6.10
C PRO A 158 -18.11 4.07 -6.64
N SER A 159 -18.54 3.12 -5.80
CA SER A 159 -19.60 2.14 -6.06
C SER A 159 -19.87 1.89 -7.55
N PHE A 160 -18.97 1.23 -8.28
CA PHE A 160 -19.19 0.88 -9.71
C PHE A 160 -20.56 0.18 -9.90
N ASN A 161 -20.97 -0.53 -8.86
CA ASN A 161 -22.27 -1.14 -8.71
C ASN A 161 -23.45 -0.13 -8.73
N ASN A 162 -23.30 1.08 -8.18
CA ASN A 162 -24.29 2.15 -8.29
C ASN A 162 -24.23 2.85 -9.65
N PHE A 163 -23.05 2.95 -10.27
CA PHE A 163 -22.92 3.48 -11.63
C PHE A 163 -23.68 2.61 -12.65
N ILE A 164 -23.51 1.29 -12.58
CA ILE A 164 -24.24 0.32 -13.42
C ILE A 164 -25.75 0.43 -13.21
N LEU A 165 -26.22 0.52 -11.95
CA LEU A 165 -27.64 0.68 -11.67
C LEU A 165 -28.17 2.01 -12.23
N PHE A 166 -27.45 3.11 -12.01
CA PHE A 166 -27.83 4.43 -12.50
C PHE A 166 -27.94 4.47 -14.02
N LEU A 167 -26.92 3.95 -14.72
CA LEU A 167 -26.89 3.84 -16.18
C LEU A 167 -28.06 2.99 -16.69
N GLY A 168 -28.32 1.84 -16.06
CA GLY A 168 -29.45 0.98 -16.37
C GLY A 168 -30.80 1.70 -16.24
N THR A 169 -31.02 2.45 -15.15
CA THR A 169 -32.25 3.24 -14.98
C THR A 169 -32.41 4.33 -16.04
N ILE A 170 -31.32 5.02 -16.42
CA ILE A 170 -31.37 6.04 -17.48
C ILE A 170 -31.80 5.40 -18.80
N LEU A 171 -31.21 4.27 -19.17
CA LEU A 171 -31.55 3.54 -20.40
C LEU A 171 -33.03 3.12 -20.43
N VAL A 172 -33.58 2.67 -19.30
CA VAL A 172 -35.01 2.32 -19.19
C VAL A 172 -35.89 3.56 -19.35
N VAL A 173 -35.59 4.67 -18.68
CA VAL A 173 -36.37 5.91 -18.77
C VAL A 173 -36.36 6.47 -20.20
N VAL A 174 -35.19 6.52 -20.84
CA VAL A 174 -35.04 6.99 -22.24
C VAL A 174 -35.81 6.08 -23.20
N GLY A 175 -35.72 4.76 -23.03
CA GLY A 175 -36.40 3.79 -23.87
C GLY A 175 -37.94 3.79 -23.72
N ILE A 176 -38.47 4.24 -22.58
CA ILE A 176 -39.92 4.46 -22.40
C ILE A 176 -40.36 5.76 -23.07
N GLY A 177 -39.55 6.82 -23.01
CA GLY A 177 -39.88 8.14 -23.59
C GLY A 177 -39.86 8.17 -25.12
N LEU A 178 -39.05 7.33 -25.76
CA LEU A 178 -38.93 7.27 -27.22
C LEU A 178 -39.43 5.91 -27.75
N PRO A 179 -40.65 5.83 -28.33
CA PRO A 179 -41.22 4.55 -28.79
C PRO A 179 -40.40 3.86 -29.89
N GLN A 180 -39.52 4.60 -30.56
CA GLN A 180 -38.61 4.10 -31.57
C GLN A 180 -37.43 3.30 -31.00
N MET A 181 -37.13 3.42 -29.70
CA MET A 181 -35.99 2.74 -29.04
C MET A 181 -36.45 1.74 -27.96
N ARG A 182 -37.60 1.10 -28.16
CA ARG A 182 -38.14 0.09 -27.21
C ARG A 182 -37.19 -1.07 -26.93
N ASP A 183 -36.32 -1.42 -27.88
CA ASP A 183 -35.34 -2.49 -27.69
C ASP A 183 -34.20 -2.08 -26.72
N VAL A 184 -33.89 -0.79 -26.63
CA VAL A 184 -32.92 -0.25 -25.66
C VAL A 184 -33.45 -0.35 -24.23
N ALA A 185 -34.76 -0.18 -24.02
CA ALA A 185 -35.39 -0.35 -22.71
C ALA A 185 -35.22 -1.78 -22.17
N LYS A 186 -35.35 -2.79 -23.03
CA LYS A 186 -35.17 -4.20 -22.65
C LYS A 186 -33.74 -4.49 -22.21
N LEU A 187 -32.76 -3.88 -22.88
CA LEU A 187 -31.34 -4.01 -22.55
C LEU A 187 -31.00 -3.32 -21.21
N GLY A 188 -31.58 -2.14 -20.95
CA GLY A 188 -31.45 -1.49 -19.64
C GLY A 188 -32.04 -2.34 -18.51
N PHE A 189 -33.21 -2.96 -18.74
CA PHE A 189 -33.87 -3.81 -17.76
C PHE A 189 -33.08 -5.09 -17.44
N SER A 190 -32.54 -5.77 -18.46
CA SER A 190 -31.72 -6.98 -18.24
C SER A 190 -30.44 -6.68 -17.45
N MET A 191 -29.81 -5.53 -17.69
CA MET A 191 -28.64 -5.07 -16.94
C MET A 191 -28.94 -4.83 -15.45
N ILE A 192 -30.09 -4.23 -15.13
CA ILE A 192 -30.54 -4.01 -13.75
C ILE A 192 -30.81 -5.35 -13.05
N VAL A 193 -31.56 -6.25 -13.69
CA VAL A 193 -31.91 -7.56 -13.11
C VAL A 193 -30.64 -8.39 -12.84
N LEU A 194 -29.71 -8.43 -13.79
CA LEU A 194 -28.44 -9.13 -13.61
C LEU A 194 -27.63 -8.55 -12.45
N SER A 195 -27.58 -7.21 -12.34
CA SER A 195 -26.86 -6.52 -11.26
C SER A 195 -27.47 -6.81 -9.89
N LEU A 196 -28.80 -6.82 -9.78
CA LEU A 196 -29.51 -7.18 -8.56
C LEU A 196 -29.32 -8.67 -8.21
N GLY A 197 -29.37 -9.55 -9.21
CA GLY A 197 -29.14 -10.98 -9.06
C GLY A 197 -27.74 -11.28 -8.53
N LEU A 198 -26.71 -10.64 -9.10
CA LEU A 198 -25.33 -10.77 -8.63
C LEU A 198 -25.16 -10.22 -7.21
N ARG A 199 -25.78 -9.08 -6.86
CA ARG A 199 -25.79 -8.56 -5.49
C ARG A 199 -26.46 -9.52 -4.51
N TYR A 200 -27.56 -10.12 -4.90
CA TYR A 200 -28.28 -11.08 -4.06
C TYR A 200 -27.46 -12.36 -3.87
N PHE A 201 -26.84 -12.86 -4.94
CA PHE A 201 -26.00 -14.06 -4.90
C PHE A 201 -24.74 -13.88 -4.05
N LEU A 202 -24.01 -12.78 -4.24
CA LEU A 202 -22.80 -12.47 -3.47
C LEU A 202 -23.09 -12.11 -2.01
N ARG A 203 -24.33 -11.70 -1.69
CA ARG A 203 -24.74 -11.37 -0.31
C ARG A 203 -25.22 -12.60 0.47
N ARG A 204 -25.42 -13.76 -0.16
CA ARG A 204 -25.65 -15.00 0.58
C ARG A 204 -24.31 -15.47 1.16
N PRO A 205 -24.09 -15.40 2.50
CA PRO A 205 -23.00 -16.14 3.10
C PRO A 205 -23.28 -17.63 2.88
N ALA A 206 -22.27 -18.37 2.41
CA ALA A 206 -22.32 -19.83 2.35
C ALA A 206 -22.48 -20.43 3.75
#